data_AF-A0A9D1X9Q5-F1
#
_entry.id   AF-A0A9D1X9Q5-F1
#
_cell.length_a   1.000
_cell.length_b   1.000
_cell.length_c   1.000
_cell.angle_alpha   90.00
_cell.angle_beta   90.00
_cell.angle_gamma   90.00
#
_symmetry.space_group_name_H-M   'P 1'
#
loop_
_entity.id
_entity.type
_entity.pdbx_description
1 polymer ?
#
loop_
_entity_poly.entity_id
_entity_poly.type
_entity_poly.pdbx_seq_one_letter_code
_entity_poly.pdbx_strand_id
1 'polypeptide(L)' 'MNYKSLDIQKIRHVIRSCPDGLAVTELIGRSGADPLRVYPILFELEHSGWLEVTERSEWGAPRWVRRKKIIG' A
#
# COMPACT_ATOMS: atom_id res chain seq x y z
N MET A 1 13.50 -13.35 12.36
CA MET A 1 13.51 -12.45 11.18
C MET A 1 12.16 -11.73 11.13
N ASN A 2 12.14 -10.39 11.19
CA ASN A 2 10.87 -9.64 11.23
C ASN A 2 10.37 -9.38 9.80
N TYR A 3 9.75 -10.41 9.21
CA TYR A 3 9.27 -10.38 7.83
C TYR A 3 8.25 -9.25 7.59
N LYS A 4 7.44 -8.90 8.61
CA LYS A 4 6.47 -7.78 8.53
C LYS A 4 7.16 -6.44 8.32
N SER A 5 8.20 -6.13 9.10
CA SER A 5 8.94 -4.86 8.96
C SER A 5 9.58 -4.72 7.58
N LEU A 6 10.12 -5.81 7.03
CA LEU A 6 10.70 -5.82 5.68
C LEU A 6 9.66 -5.55 4.60
N ASP A 7 8.49 -6.19 4.68
CA ASP A 7 7.40 -5.96 3.73
C ASP A 7 6.90 -4.51 3.78
N ILE A 8 6.74 -3.95 4.99
CA ILE A 8 6.35 -2.54 5.16
C ILE A 8 7.34 -1.62 4.45
N GLN A 9 8.65 -1.85 4.59
CA GLN A 9 9.67 -1.04 3.91
C GLN A 9 9.59 -1.16 2.38
N LYS A 10 9.43 -2.38 1.85
CA LYS A 10 9.26 -2.62 0.41
C LYS A 10 8.01 -1.94 -0.15
N ILE A 11 6.86 -2.11 0.53
CA ILE A 11 5.59 -1.49 0.14
C ILE A 11 5.71 0.04 0.15
N ARG A 12 6.28 0.62 1.22
CA ARG A 12 6.50 2.06 1.31
C ARG A 12 7.43 2.57 0.21
N HIS A 13 8.50 1.83 -0.11
CA HIS A 13 9.42 2.17 -1.17
C HIS A 13 8.72 2.26 -2.52
N VAL A 14 7.93 1.23 -2.89
CA VAL A 14 7.16 1.22 -4.15
C VAL A 14 6.17 2.37 -4.20
N ILE A 15 5.38 2.60 -3.15
CA ILE A 15 4.39 3.70 -3.11
C ILE A 15 5.08 5.06 -3.24
N ARG A 16 6.23 5.28 -2.60
CA ARG A 16 7.00 6.53 -2.74
C ARG A 16 7.54 6.75 -4.15
N SER A 17 7.76 5.68 -4.91
CA SER A 17 8.17 5.77 -6.32
C SER A 17 7.00 6.07 -7.28
N CYS A 18 5.76 6.07 -6.79
CA CYS A 18 4.54 6.30 -7.59
C CYS A 18 3.72 7.45 -6.98
N PRO A 19 4.09 8.72 -7.21
CA PRO A 19 3.42 9.87 -6.58
C PRO A 19 1.93 9.98 -6.95
N ASP A 20 1.55 9.55 -8.15
CA ASP A 20 0.15 9.54 -8.62
C ASP A 20 -0.66 8.34 -8.11
N GLY A 21 0.00 7.42 -7.40
CA GLY A 21 -0.57 6.16 -6.95
C GLY A 21 -0.36 5.02 -7.94
N LEU A 22 -0.76 3.83 -7.53
CA LEU A 22 -0.69 2.62 -8.33
C LEU A 22 -1.76 1.61 -7.91
N ALA A 23 -2.04 0.67 -8.82
CA ALA A 23 -2.87 -0.48 -8.53
C ALA A 23 -2.22 -1.40 -7.47
N VAL A 24 -3.02 -2.03 -6.62
CA VAL A 24 -2.53 -2.97 -5.60
C VAL A 24 -1.89 -4.21 -6.24
N THR A 25 -2.37 -4.64 -7.40
CA THR A 25 -1.76 -5.73 -8.17
C THR A 25 -0.32 -5.38 -8.59
N GLU A 26 -0.10 -4.16 -9.06
CA GLU A 26 1.22 -3.64 -9.42
C GLU A 26 2.11 -3.50 -8.17
N LEU A 27 1.56 -3.04 -7.05
CA LEU A 27 2.27 -2.97 -5.78
C LEU A 27 2.76 -4.34 -5.31
N ILE A 28 1.93 -5.37 -5.38
CA ILE A 28 2.28 -6.76 -5.03
C ILE A 28 3.44 -7.23 -5.92
N GLY A 29 3.31 -7.06 -7.24
CA GLY A 29 4.34 -7.47 -8.21
C GLY A 29 5.68 -6.77 -7.97
N ARG A 30 5.67 -5.44 -7.75
CA ARG A 30 6.89 -4.65 -7.56
C ARG A 30 7.53 -4.81 -6.19
N SER A 31 6.74 -5.04 -5.14
CA SER A 31 7.27 -5.23 -3.79
C SER A 31 7.79 -6.65 -3.56
N GLY A 32 7.27 -7.64 -4.30
CA GLY A 32 7.53 -9.05 -4.07
C GLY A 32 7.05 -9.52 -2.69
N ALA A 33 6.14 -8.76 -2.06
CA ALA A 33 5.51 -9.13 -0.80
C ALA A 33 4.34 -10.09 -1.07
N ASP A 34 4.08 -10.98 -0.12
CA ASP A 34 2.96 -11.91 -0.24
C ASP A 34 1.63 -11.15 -0.25
N PRO A 35 0.71 -11.44 -1.20
CA PRO A 35 -0.59 -10.78 -1.29
C PRO A 35 -1.36 -10.75 0.04
N LEU A 36 -1.33 -11.85 0.82
CA LEU A 36 -2.05 -11.97 2.09
C LEU A 36 -1.48 -11.02 3.16
N ARG A 37 -0.23 -10.58 3.02
CA ARG A 37 0.41 -9.60 3.91
C ARG A 37 0.24 -8.17 3.41
N VAL A 38 0.13 -7.97 2.09
CA VAL A 38 -0.05 -6.63 1.52
C VAL A 38 -1.35 -5.98 2.02
N TYR A 39 -2.47 -6.69 1.99
CA TYR A 39 -3.76 -6.10 2.39
C TYR A 39 -3.80 -5.62 3.86
N PRO A 40 -3.39 -6.41 4.86
CA PRO A 40 -3.29 -5.93 6.25
C PRO A 40 -2.32 -4.74 6.40
N ILE A 41 -1.18 -4.76 5.71
CA ILE A 41 -0.22 -3.64 5.76
C ILE A 41 -0.83 -2.37 5.18
N LEU A 42 -1.55 -2.46 4.05
CA LEU A 42 -2.24 -1.32 3.46
C LEU A 42 -3.29 -0.74 4.41
N PHE A 43 -4.05 -1.59 5.09
CA PHE A 43 -5.02 -1.17 6.11
C PHE A 43 -4.35 -0.42 7.27
N GLU A 44 -3.24 -0.94 7.81
CA GLU A 44 -2.48 -0.27 8.87
C GLU A 44 -1.93 1.09 8.40
N LEU A 45 -1.41 1.16 7.17
CA LEU A 45 -0.88 2.40 6.60
C LEU A 45 -1.98 3.44 6.34
N GLU A 46 -3.15 3.02 5.89
CA GLU A 46 -4.33 3.86 5.73
C GLU A 46 -4.83 4.40 7.08
N HIS A 47 -4.97 3.52 8.08
CA HIS A 47 -5.41 3.90 9.43
C HIS A 47 -4.43 4.88 10.10
N SER A 48 -3.13 4.72 9.86
CA SER A 48 -2.10 5.67 10.34
C SER A 48 -2.10 7.01 9.60
N GLY A 49 -2.88 7.15 8.52
CA GLY A 49 -2.90 8.33 7.67
C GLY A 49 -1.68 8.49 6.76
N TRP A 50 -0.82 7.48 6.64
CA TRP A 50 0.35 7.53 5.75
C TRP A 50 -0.04 7.31 4.27
N LEU A 51 -1.09 6.54 4.03
CA LEU A 51 -1.61 6.17 2.73
C LEU A 51 -3.10 6.52 2.63
N GLU A 52 -3.58 6.73 1.41
CA GLU A 52 -5.00 6.80 1.10
C GLU A 52 -5.34 5.78 0.00
N VAL A 53 -6.48 5.12 0.14
CA VAL A 53 -7.04 4.22 -0.88
C VAL A 53 -7.96 5.05 -1.78
N THR A 54 -7.58 5.21 -3.05
CA THR A 54 -8.33 6.04 -4.01
C THR A 54 -9.42 5.26 -4.73
N GLU A 55 -9.31 3.93 -4.76
CA GLU A 55 -10.33 3.06 -5.34
C GLU A 55 -10.45 1.77 -4.54
N ARG A 56 -11.69 1.31 -4.35
CA ARG A 56 -12.01 0.01 -3.74
C ARG A 56 -12.77 -0.88 -4.73
N SER A 57 -12.66 -2.19 -4.52
CA SER A 57 -13.52 -3.17 -5.18
C SER A 57 -14.93 -3.15 -4.60
N GLU A 58 -15.84 -3.86 -5.25
CA GLU A 58 -17.23 -4.04 -4.79
C GLU A 58 -17.32 -4.65 -3.38
N TRP A 59 -16.29 -5.41 -2.98
CA TRP A 59 -16.17 -6.02 -1.66
C TRP A 59 -15.33 -5.20 -0.67
N GLY A 60 -15.02 -3.95 -1.00
CA GLY A 60 -14.30 -3.01 -0.13
C GLY A 60 -12.78 -3.17 -0.10
N ALA A 61 -12.20 -4.17 -0.78
CA ALA A 61 -10.75 -4.34 -0.85
C ALA A 61 -10.08 -3.20 -1.64
N PRO A 62 -8.90 -2.71 -1.23
CA PRO A 62 -8.20 -1.64 -1.94
C PRO A 62 -7.78 -2.11 -3.34
N ARG A 63 -8.10 -1.31 -4.35
CA ARG A 63 -7.68 -1.52 -5.75
C ARG A 63 -6.60 -0.56 -6.16
N TRP A 64 -6.68 0.70 -5.73
CA TRP A 64 -5.73 1.74 -6.06
C TRP A 64 -5.33 2.50 -4.80
N VAL A 65 -4.02 2.69 -4.63
CA VAL A 65 -3.47 3.35 -3.44
C VAL A 65 -2.45 4.40 -3.82
N ARG A 66 -2.33 5.43 -2.99
CA ARG A 66 -1.25 6.42 -3.09
C ARG A 66 -0.81 6.89 -1.71
N ARG A 67 0.36 7.53 -1.65
CA ARG A 67 0.78 8.21 -0.42
C ARG A 67 -0.19 9.36 -0.14
N LYS A 68 -0.69 9.45 1.09
CA LYS A 68 -1.57 10.56 1.47
C LYS A 68 -0.81 11.87 1.33
N LYS A 69 -1.38 12.83 0.59
CA LYS A 69 -0.82 14.18 0.51
C LYS A 69 -1.03 14.86 1.86
N ILE A 70 0.06 15.30 2.50
CA ILE A 70 -0.02 16.14 3.68
C ILE A 70 -0.36 17.53 3.13
N ILE A 71 -1.59 17.96 3.31
CA ILE A 71 -2.01 19.33 3.00
C ILE A 71 -1.51 20.17 4.19
N GLY A 72 -0.38 20.84 3.99
CA GLY A 72 0.16 21.84 4.91
C GLY A 72 -0.32 23.22 4.53
#